data_AF-A0A525KFI4-F1
#
_entry.id   AF-A0A525KFI4-F1
#
_cell.length_a   1.000
_cell.length_b   1.000
_cell.length_c   1.000
_cell.angle_alpha   90.00
_cell.angle_beta   90.00
_cell.angle_gamma   90.00
#
_symmetry.space_group_name_H-M   'P 1'
#
loop_
_entity.id
_entity.type
_entity.pdbx_description
1 polymer ?
#
loop_
_entity_poly.entity_id
_entity_poly.type
_entity_poly.pdbx_seq_one_letter_code
_entity_poly.pdbx_strand_id
1 'polypeptide(L)' 'MPLVKLRASTILGAFERAQSELIGKAVVLTDGKAGTVENVWLDELHGLRVSIAGHDGKWPISTIKLAQN' A
#
# COMPACT_ATOMS: atom_id res chain seq x y z
N MET A 1 -7.66 14.79 23.49
CA MET A 1 -8.41 14.31 22.31
C MET A 1 -9.17 13.05 22.69
N PRO A 2 -10.43 12.84 22.24
CA PRO A 2 -11.14 11.59 22.45
C PRO A 2 -10.33 10.43 21.87
N LEU A 3 -10.31 9.28 22.56
CA LEU A 3 -9.53 8.10 22.16
C LEU A 3 -9.82 7.66 20.71
N VAL A 4 -11.08 7.74 20.28
CA VAL A 4 -11.50 7.43 18.90
C VAL A 4 -10.84 8.39 17.90
N LYS A 5 -10.82 9.69 18.20
CA LYS A 5 -10.20 10.70 17.34
C LYS A 5 -8.70 10.47 17.21
N LEU A 6 -8.02 10.13 18.31
CA LEU A 6 -6.60 9.82 18.29
C LEU A 6 -6.32 8.60 17.39
N ARG A 7 -7.08 7.51 17.56
CA ARG A 7 -6.92 6.29 16.74
C ARG A 7 -7.16 6.55 15.26
N ALA A 8 -8.22 7.28 14.91
CA ALA A 8 -8.52 7.63 13.53
C ALA A 8 -7.40 8.46 12.90
N SER A 9 -6.87 9.46 13.63
CA SER A 9 -5.72 10.25 13.18
C SER A 9 -4.45 9.41 13.01
N THR A 10 -4.20 8.45 13.90
CA THR A 10 -3.05 7.53 13.77
C THR A 10 -3.15 6.67 12.51
N ILE A 11 -4.33 6.11 12.22
CA ILE A 11 -4.56 5.29 11.01
C ILE A 11 -4.37 6.13 9.75
N LEU A 12 -4.96 7.33 9.72
CA LEU A 12 -4.84 8.23 8.58
C LEU A 12 -3.38 8.62 8.32
N GLY A 13 -2.63 8.99 9.36
CA GLY A 13 -1.21 9.33 9.21
C GLY A 13 -0.33 8.16 8.77
N ALA A 14 -0.64 6.94 9.22
CA ALA A 14 0.04 5.73 8.73
C ALA A 14 -0.27 5.46 7.25
N PHE A 15 -1.52 5.67 6.82
CA PHE A 15 -1.95 5.52 5.43
C PHE A 15 -1.30 6.56 4.50
N GLU A 16 -1.23 7.82 4.92
CA GLU A 16 -0.53 8.88 4.18
C GLU A 16 0.96 8.58 4.03
N ARG A 17 1.60 8.06 5.08
CA ARG A 17 3.00 7.62 5.01
C ARG A 17 3.17 6.49 4.00
N ALA A 18 2.31 5.47 4.05
CA ALA A 18 2.35 4.37 3.10
C ALA A 18 2.20 4.84 1.64
N GLN A 19 1.31 5.80 1.36
CA GLN A 19 1.20 6.40 0.03
C GLN A 19 2.52 7.06 -0.41
N SER A 20 3.13 7.88 0.46
CA SER A 20 4.38 8.59 0.17
C SER A 20 5.58 7.65 -0.05
N GLU A 21 5.62 6.51 0.65
CA GLU A 21 6.72 5.55 0.56
C GLU A 21 6.55 4.56 -0.58
N LEU A 22 5.32 4.24 -0.99
CA LEU A 22 5.06 3.22 -2.00
C LEU A 22 4.84 3.79 -3.39
N ILE A 23 4.02 4.83 -3.55
CA ILE A 23 3.63 5.34 -4.88
C ILE A 23 4.86 5.86 -5.61
N GLY A 24 5.11 5.33 -6.80
CA GLY A 24 6.24 5.72 -7.65
C GLY A 24 7.63 5.28 -7.15
N LYS A 25 7.75 4.71 -5.95
CA LYS A 25 9.02 4.33 -5.31
C LYS A 25 9.17 2.84 -5.12
N ALA A 26 8.07 2.14 -4.80
CA ALA A 26 8.07 0.71 -4.60
C ALA A 26 7.79 -0.02 -5.93
N VAL A 27 8.55 -1.10 -6.16
CA VAL A 27 8.32 -2.04 -7.26
C VAL A 27 7.77 -3.33 -6.66
N VAL A 28 6.69 -3.83 -7.25
CA VAL A 28 6.08 -5.11 -6.89
C VAL A 28 6.56 -6.16 -7.87
N LEU A 29 7.07 -7.27 -7.34
CA LEU A 29 7.52 -8.44 -8.10
C LEU A 29 6.64 -9.65 -7.75
N THR A 30 5.95 -10.22 -8.73
CA THR A 30 5.09 -11.41 -8.57
C THR A 30 5.35 -12.35 -9.74
N ASP A 31 5.48 -13.67 -9.57
CA ASP A 31 5.55 -14.73 -10.60
C ASP A 31 5.82 -14.27 -12.06
N GLY A 32 7.01 -13.67 -12.28
CA GLY A 32 7.49 -13.23 -13.61
C GLY A 32 7.06 -11.84 -14.08
N LYS A 33 6.40 -11.03 -13.25
CA LYS A 33 5.91 -9.68 -13.53
C LYS A 33 6.43 -8.68 -12.51
N ALA A 34 6.87 -7.54 -13.01
CA ALA A 34 7.40 -6.43 -12.24
C ALA A 34 6.67 -5.14 -12.63
N GLY A 35 6.27 -4.33 -11.65
CA GLY A 35 5.73 -3.01 -11.93
C GLY A 35 5.75 -2.09 -10.72
N THR A 36 5.65 -0.79 -10.97
CA THR A 36 5.69 0.25 -9.94
C THR A 36 4.32 0.43 -9.31
N VAL A 37 4.24 0.69 -8.00
CA VAL A 37 2.98 1.04 -7.35
C VAL A 37 2.47 2.39 -7.85
N GLU A 38 1.23 2.44 -8.34
CA GLU A 38 0.57 3.67 -8.80
C GLU A 38 -0.35 4.27 -7.74
N ASN A 39 -1.09 3.45 -7.02
CA ASN A 39 -2.06 3.91 -6.03
C ASN A 39 -2.12 2.96 -4.83
N VAL A 40 -2.58 3.49 -3.69
CA VAL A 40 -2.75 2.73 -2.44
C VAL A 40 -4.13 3.06 -1.84
N TRP A 41 -4.83 2.04 -1.33
CA TRP A 41 -6.16 2.18 -0.72
C TRP A 41 -6.30 1.37 0.57
N LEU A 42 -7.15 1.85 1.46
CA LEU A 42 -7.64 1.04 2.58
C LEU A 42 -8.78 0.12 2.11
N ASP A 43 -8.82 -1.08 2.68
CA ASP A 43 -9.82 -2.12 2.44
C ASP A 43 -10.19 -2.77 3.77
N GLU A 44 -11.46 -3.12 3.94
CA GLU A 44 -11.96 -3.77 5.16
C GLU A 44 -11.45 -5.21 5.31
N LEU A 45 -11.15 -5.90 4.20
CA LEU A 45 -10.71 -7.30 4.22
C LEU A 45 -9.19 -7.45 4.34
N HIS A 46 -8.42 -6.73 3.53
CA HIS A 46 -6.95 -6.87 3.47
C HIS A 46 -6.19 -5.71 4.13
N GLY A 47 -6.89 -4.71 4.66
CA GLY A 47 -6.30 -3.52 5.28
C GLY A 47 -5.75 -2.52 4.26
N LEU A 48 -4.80 -2.93 3.42
CA LEU A 48 -4.12 -2.07 2.44
C LEU A 48 -3.99 -2.77 1.08
N ARG A 49 -4.43 -2.11 0.00
CA ARG A 49 -4.33 -2.59 -1.38
C ARG A 49 -3.56 -1.62 -2.25
N VAL A 50 -2.91 -2.13 -3.29
CA VAL A 50 -2.16 -1.33 -4.27
C VAL A 50 -2.60 -1.62 -5.70
N SER A 51 -2.41 -0.66 -6.60
CA SER A 51 -2.39 -0.93 -8.04
C SER A 51 -0.98 -0.83 -8.55
N ILE A 52 -0.69 -1.58 -9.60
CA ILE A 52 0.65 -1.69 -10.17
C ILE A 52 0.56 -1.24 -11.62
N ALA A 53 1.45 -0.35 -12.03
CA ALA A 53 1.50 0.17 -13.39
C ALA A 53 1.59 -0.98 -14.40
N GLY A 54 0.69 -0.96 -15.40
CA GLY A 54 0.62 -2.01 -16.43
C GLY A 54 -0.01 -3.33 -15.99
N HIS A 55 -0.64 -3.37 -14.81
CA HIS A 55 -1.34 -4.55 -14.30
C HIS A 55 -2.74 -4.23 -13.82
N ASP A 56 -3.70 -5.05 -14.26
CA ASP A 56 -5.10 -4.88 -13.87
C ASP A 56 -5.33 -5.28 -12.40
N GLY A 57 -6.23 -4.55 -11.75
CA GLY A 57 -6.77 -4.88 -10.44
C GLY A 57 -6.08 -4.22 -9.24
N LYS A 58 -6.61 -4.53 -8.05
CA LYS A 58 -6.08 -4.08 -6.76
C LYS A 58 -5.56 -5.28 -5.98
N TRP A 59 -4.30 -5.21 -5.59
CA TRP A 59 -3.54 -6.32 -5.05
C TRP A 59 -3.27 -6.09 -3.55
N PRO A 60 -3.40 -7.10 -2.68
CA PRO A 60 -3.07 -6.95 -1.26
C PRO A 60 -1.56 -6.76 -1.05
N ILE A 61 -1.17 -5.96 -0.05
CA ILE A 61 0.26 -5.73 0.27
C ILE A 61 0.99 -7.01 0.72
N SER A 62 0.30 -8.02 1.24
CA SER A 62 0.92 -9.29 1.67
C SER A 62 1.71 -10.01 0.57
N THR A 63 1.48 -9.65 -0.70
CA THR A 63 2.19 -10.21 -1.86
C THR A 63 3.45 -9.40 -2.23
N ILE A 64 3.66 -8.23 -1.63
CA ILE A 64 4.80 -7.35 -1.91
C ILE A 64 5.98 -7.79 -1.03
N LYS A 65 7.02 -8.35 -1.66
CA LYS A 65 8.31 -8.59 -0.98
C LYS A 65 9.15 -7.33 -1.07
N LEU A 66 9.59 -6.80 0.07
CA LEU A 66 10.59 -5.75 0.10
C LEU A 66 11.94 -6.37 -0.29
N ALA A 67 12.58 -5.83 -1.33
CA ALA A 67 13.97 -6.17 -1.60
C ALA A 67 14.81 -5.61 -0.44
N GLN A 68 15.43 -6.50 0.33
CA GLN A 68 16.41 -6.10 1.34
C GLN A 68 17.74 -5.85 0.63
N ASN A 69 18.30 -4.65 0.83
CA ASN A 69 19.69 -4.34 0.49
C ASN A 69 20.62 -4.85 1.58
#